data_AF-A0A7S2A725-F1
#
_entry.id   AF-A0A7S2A725-F1
#
_cell.length_a   1.000
_cell.length_b   1.000
_cell.length_c   1.000
_cell.angle_alpha   90.00
_cell.angle_beta   90.00
_cell.angle_gamma   90.00
#
_symmetry.space_group_name_H-M   'P 1'
#
loop_
_entity.id
_entity.type
_entity.pdbx_description
1 polymer ?
#
loop_
_entity_poly.entity_id
_entity_poly.type
_entity_poly.pdbx_seq_one_letter_code
_entity_poly.pdbx_strand_id
1 'polypeptide(L)'
;ILSTMTGSGIEVAWFDHSHPNEAAYCICVSRKSHEVIVVFRGSDRAHKWAQNFRCSTSGHPNPISNEEYEGRDEELRMHTGFGLNLLRRRVDDGRRRLDEIFQKVAAIGKELVPNGKFRVSVTGQSLGGAMATIFGLHAAADARFTMAGPVRVFSFGSPRVGDKTFAAAHRHLERTGR
;
A
#
# COMPACT_ATOMS: atom_id res chain seq x y z
N ILE A 1 27.54 1.36 0.44
CA ILE A 1 26.50 1.21 -0.61
C ILE A 1 25.34 2.13 -0.24
N LEU A 2 25.45 3.39 -0.64
CA LEU A 2 24.40 4.41 -0.57
C LEU A 2 24.63 5.29 -1.80
N SER A 3 24.40 4.69 -2.97
CA SER A 3 24.28 5.44 -4.21
C SER A 3 22.99 6.24 -4.11
N THR A 4 23.14 7.52 -3.87
CA THR A 4 22.09 8.53 -3.86
C THR A 4 21.21 8.43 -5.11
N MET A 5 19.91 8.67 -4.93
CA MET A 5 18.86 8.68 -5.97
C MET A 5 19.04 9.78 -7.04
N THR A 6 20.21 10.38 -7.18
CA THR A 6 20.45 11.51 -8.08
C THR A 6 20.48 11.11 -9.56
N GLY A 7 20.76 9.83 -9.87
CA GLY A 7 20.78 9.33 -11.25
C GLY A 7 19.45 8.78 -11.79
N SER A 8 18.47 8.51 -10.92
CA SER A 8 17.21 7.85 -11.33
C SER A 8 16.13 8.84 -11.81
N GLY A 9 16.29 10.14 -11.53
CA GLY A 9 15.25 11.14 -11.77
C GLY A 9 14.00 10.94 -10.90
N ILE A 10 14.15 10.27 -9.75
CA ILE A 10 13.08 10.08 -8.77
C ILE A 10 13.27 11.11 -7.65
N GLU A 11 12.24 11.90 -7.39
CA GLU A 11 12.20 12.95 -6.39
C GLU A 11 11.30 12.56 -5.21
N VAL A 12 11.64 12.93 -3.99
CA VAL A 12 10.74 12.77 -2.83
C VAL A 12 9.76 13.95 -2.82
N ALA A 13 8.47 13.66 -2.94
CA ALA A 13 7.40 14.67 -2.93
C ALA A 13 6.73 14.81 -1.55
N TRP A 14 6.73 13.74 -0.75
CA TRP A 14 6.16 13.75 0.60
C TRP A 14 6.88 12.75 1.50
N PHE A 15 6.99 13.08 2.79
CA PHE A 15 7.52 12.19 3.80
C PHE A 15 6.69 12.35 5.09
N ASP A 16 6.33 11.23 5.71
CA ASP A 16 5.66 11.21 7.00
C ASP A 16 6.24 10.13 7.91
N HIS A 17 6.79 10.59 9.03
CA HIS A 17 7.24 9.76 10.15
C HIS A 17 6.78 10.35 11.49
N SER A 18 5.62 11.03 11.48
CA SER A 18 5.17 11.87 12.59
C SER A 18 4.87 11.10 13.89
N HIS A 19 4.49 9.82 13.80
CA HIS A 19 4.07 9.05 14.97
C HIS A 19 4.80 7.70 15.05
N PRO A 20 5.38 7.35 16.22
CA PRO A 20 6.17 6.12 16.38
C PRO A 20 5.35 4.83 16.24
N ASN A 21 4.02 4.93 16.35
CA ASN A 21 3.09 3.81 16.25
C ASN A 21 2.29 3.80 14.93
N GLU A 22 2.58 4.71 14.00
CA GLU A 22 1.93 4.75 12.68
C GLU A 22 2.88 4.29 11.57
N ALA A 23 2.28 3.92 10.43
CA ALA A 23 3.03 3.62 9.23
C ALA A 23 3.88 4.83 8.82
N ALA A 24 5.21 4.65 8.85
CA ALA A 24 6.13 5.60 8.26
C ALA A 24 6.23 5.35 6.76
N TYR A 25 5.99 6.39 5.96
CA TYR A 25 6.01 6.28 4.51
C TYR A 25 6.58 7.54 3.85
N CYS A 26 7.05 7.37 2.61
CA CYS A 26 7.31 8.49 1.71
C CYS A 26 6.58 8.29 0.38
N ILE A 27 6.32 9.40 -0.29
CA ILE A 27 5.80 9.41 -1.66
C ILE A 27 6.87 10.05 -2.53
N CYS A 28 7.32 9.29 -3.50
CA CYS A 28 8.27 9.74 -4.51
C CYS A 28 7.56 9.89 -5.86
N VAL A 29 8.15 10.68 -6.76
CA VAL A 29 7.65 10.87 -8.12
C VAL A 29 8.76 10.66 -9.14
N SER A 30 8.42 10.07 -10.27
CA SER A 30 9.29 10.04 -11.46
C SER A 30 8.61 10.81 -12.59
N ARG A 31 9.17 11.97 -12.94
CA ARG A 31 8.64 12.83 -14.02
C ARG A 31 8.77 12.18 -15.39
N LYS A 32 9.89 11.52 -15.66
CA LYS A 32 10.13 10.82 -16.93
C LYS A 32 9.10 9.72 -17.19
N SER A 33 8.63 9.07 -16.13
CA SER A 33 7.84 7.85 -16.20
C SER A 33 6.36 8.09 -15.80
N HIS A 34 6.01 9.33 -15.44
CA HIS A 34 4.69 9.74 -14.93
C HIS A 34 4.21 8.82 -13.81
N GLU A 35 5.06 8.60 -12.80
CA GLU A 35 4.84 7.58 -11.79
C GLU A 35 4.92 8.16 -10.38
N VAL A 36 3.95 7.77 -9.56
CA VAL A 36 3.94 8.03 -8.12
C VAL A 36 4.31 6.73 -7.41
N ILE A 37 5.31 6.79 -6.54
CA ILE A 37 5.89 5.64 -5.85
C ILE A 37 5.68 5.81 -4.35
N VAL A 38 4.90 4.93 -3.73
CA VAL A 38 4.71 4.90 -2.28
C VAL A 38 5.73 3.95 -1.67
N VAL A 39 6.53 4.43 -0.72
CA VAL A 39 7.53 3.61 -0.04
C VAL A 39 7.14 3.49 1.43
N PHE A 40 6.91 2.27 1.89
CA PHE A 40 6.67 1.97 3.29
C PHE A 40 7.95 1.52 3.98
N ARG A 41 8.25 2.14 5.13
CA ARG A 41 9.39 1.75 5.96
C ARG A 41 9.08 0.45 6.70
N GLY A 42 10.08 -0.43 6.80
CA GLY A 42 10.09 -1.53 7.75
C GLY A 42 10.31 -1.06 9.20
N SER A 43 10.28 -1.98 10.16
CA SER A 43 10.55 -1.66 11.56
C SER A 43 12.06 -1.59 11.84
N ASP A 44 12.50 -0.58 12.62
CA ASP A 44 13.91 -0.42 13.04
C ASP A 44 14.42 -1.53 13.95
N ARG A 45 13.50 -2.30 14.54
CA ARG A 45 13.80 -3.47 15.37
C ARG A 45 13.02 -4.68 14.86
N ALA A 46 13.22 -5.02 13.59
CA ALA A 46 12.53 -6.11 12.90
C ALA A 46 12.47 -7.42 13.72
N HIS A 47 13.53 -7.78 14.46
CA HIS A 47 13.55 -8.97 15.32
C HIS A 47 12.61 -8.89 16.53
N LYS A 48 12.54 -7.75 17.24
CA LYS A 48 11.62 -7.58 18.39
C LYS A 48 10.17 -7.56 17.94
N TRP A 49 9.91 -7.01 16.77
CA TRP A 49 8.57 -6.97 16.20
C TRP A 49 8.15 -8.33 15.62
N ALA A 50 9.07 -9.05 14.98
CA ALA A 50 8.87 -10.43 14.55
C ALA A 50 8.45 -11.34 15.72
N GLN A 51 9.02 -11.11 16.91
CA GLN A 51 8.68 -11.80 18.15
C GLN A 51 7.38 -11.30 18.79
N ASN A 52 7.08 -9.99 18.66
CA ASN A 52 5.85 -9.38 19.15
C ASN A 52 4.65 -9.58 18.20
N PHE A 53 4.82 -10.36 17.13
CA PHE A 53 3.70 -10.79 16.30
C PHE A 53 2.72 -11.63 17.09
N ARG A 54 1.63 -10.99 17.51
CA ARG A 54 0.40 -11.72 17.71
C ARG A 54 -0.06 -12.21 16.34
N CYS A 55 0.09 -13.50 16.07
CA CYS A 55 -0.38 -14.20 14.87
C CYS A 55 -1.93 -14.23 14.76
N SER A 56 -2.62 -13.19 15.21
CA SER A 56 -4.06 -13.06 15.09
C SER A 56 -4.41 -12.40 13.75
N THR A 57 -5.46 -12.88 13.11
CA THR A 57 -6.04 -12.27 11.92
C THR A 57 -7.28 -11.46 12.27
N SER A 58 -7.48 -10.33 11.62
CA SER A 58 -8.71 -9.53 11.69
C SER A 58 -9.36 -9.45 10.32
N GLY A 59 -10.69 -9.48 10.30
CA GLY A 59 -11.49 -9.22 9.10
C GLY A 59 -11.51 -7.72 8.78
N HIS A 60 -11.40 -7.39 7.50
CA HIS A 60 -11.56 -6.04 6.99
C HIS A 60 -12.49 -6.06 5.78
N PRO A 61 -13.32 -5.03 5.55
CA PRO A 61 -14.20 -4.98 4.40
C PRO A 61 -13.44 -5.20 3.09
N ASN A 62 -13.93 -6.12 2.27
CA ASN A 62 -13.37 -6.39 0.95
C ASN A 62 -13.67 -5.20 0.00
N PRO A 63 -12.65 -4.51 -0.55
CA PRO A 63 -12.86 -3.34 -1.41
C PRO A 63 -13.44 -3.69 -2.79
N ILE A 64 -13.46 -4.98 -3.17
CA ILE A 64 -14.06 -5.50 -4.40
C ILE A 64 -15.17 -6.51 -4.10
N SER A 65 -15.90 -6.34 -2.99
CA SER A 65 -17.00 -7.24 -2.63
C SER A 65 -18.14 -7.23 -3.65
N ASN A 66 -18.25 -6.18 -4.46
CA ASN A 66 -19.21 -6.04 -5.56
C ASN A 66 -18.84 -6.86 -6.82
N GLU A 67 -17.66 -7.48 -6.86
CA GLU A 67 -17.20 -8.29 -7.99
C GLU A 67 -17.32 -9.79 -7.68
N GLU A 68 -17.65 -10.59 -8.69
CA GLU A 68 -17.69 -12.04 -8.59
C GLU A 68 -16.33 -12.65 -8.95
N TYR A 69 -15.80 -13.48 -8.04
CA TYR A 69 -14.56 -14.23 -8.26
C TYR A 69 -14.48 -15.47 -7.35
N GLU A 70 -13.63 -16.43 -7.74
CA GLU A 70 -13.43 -17.66 -6.97
C GLU A 70 -12.83 -17.36 -5.59
N GLY A 71 -13.49 -17.82 -4.51
CA GLY A 71 -13.06 -17.57 -3.14
C GLY A 71 -13.42 -16.19 -2.60
N ARG A 72 -14.39 -15.51 -3.22
CA ARG A 72 -14.94 -14.23 -2.76
C ARG A 72 -15.56 -14.33 -1.37
N ASP A 73 -15.24 -13.33 -0.55
CA ASP A 73 -15.77 -13.12 0.79
C ASP A 73 -16.10 -11.62 0.97
N GLU A 74 -17.02 -11.30 1.88
CA GLU A 74 -17.34 -9.91 2.26
C GLU A 74 -16.19 -9.29 3.05
N GLU A 75 -15.42 -10.11 3.77
CA GLU A 75 -14.28 -9.68 4.54
C GLU A 75 -12.98 -10.37 4.11
N LEU A 76 -11.94 -9.57 3.98
CA LEU A 76 -10.58 -10.06 3.78
C LEU A 76 -9.91 -10.20 5.14
N ARG A 77 -9.51 -11.42 5.49
CA ARG A 77 -8.76 -11.64 6.73
C ARG A 77 -7.28 -11.43 6.48
N MET A 78 -6.71 -10.51 7.25
CA MET A 78 -5.28 -10.23 7.23
C MET A 78 -4.72 -10.16 8.63
N HIS A 79 -3.40 -10.25 8.73
CA HIS A 79 -2.70 -10.17 9.99
C HIS A 79 -3.03 -8.84 10.71
N THR A 80 -3.52 -8.94 11.95
CA THR A 80 -4.10 -7.82 12.71
C THR A 80 -3.14 -6.64 12.81
N GLY A 81 -1.87 -6.92 13.11
CA GLY A 81 -0.84 -5.87 13.23
C GLY A 81 -0.61 -5.08 11.93
N PHE A 82 -0.76 -5.70 10.75
CA PHE A 82 -0.55 -4.98 9.49
C PHE A 82 -1.79 -4.17 9.13
N GLY A 83 -2.98 -4.75 9.30
CA GLY A 83 -4.25 -4.07 9.10
C GLY A 83 -4.40 -2.83 9.99
N LEU A 84 -3.95 -2.89 11.25
CA LEU A 84 -4.01 -1.75 12.17
C LEU A 84 -3.17 -0.53 11.71
N ASN A 85 -2.07 -0.73 10.99
CA ASN A 85 -1.20 0.36 10.55
C ASN A 85 -1.80 1.22 9.43
N LEU A 86 -2.69 0.64 8.61
CA LEU A 86 -3.26 1.30 7.43
C LEU A 86 -4.77 1.47 7.49
N LEU A 87 -5.49 0.46 8.01
CA LEU A 87 -6.94 0.33 7.90
C LEU A 87 -7.69 0.69 9.18
N ARG A 88 -6.98 0.88 10.30
CA ARG A 88 -7.59 1.34 11.55
C ARG A 88 -8.15 2.75 11.35
N ARG A 89 -9.39 2.96 11.77
CA ARG A 89 -9.98 4.29 11.89
C ARG A 89 -9.42 4.99 13.12
N ARG A 90 -8.94 6.23 12.96
CA ARG A 90 -8.53 7.02 14.11
C ARG A 90 -9.74 7.44 14.94
N VAL A 91 -9.47 7.73 16.22
CA VAL A 91 -10.51 8.10 17.19
C VAL A 91 -10.97 9.55 17.00
N ASP A 92 -10.08 10.42 16.54
CA ASP A 92 -10.31 11.85 16.36
C ASP A 92 -11.14 12.17 15.11
N ASP A 93 -10.74 11.66 13.95
CA ASP A 93 -11.35 12.01 12.65
C ASP A 93 -12.08 10.86 11.94
N GLY A 94 -12.00 9.64 12.49
CA GLY A 94 -12.62 8.43 11.92
C GLY A 94 -12.02 7.95 10.59
N ARG A 95 -10.97 8.63 10.08
CA ARG A 95 -10.33 8.30 8.80
C ARG A 95 -9.32 7.19 9.00
N ARG A 96 -9.10 6.43 7.92
CA ARG A 96 -8.02 5.44 7.87
C ARG A 96 -6.77 6.11 7.32
N ARG A 97 -5.61 5.70 7.81
CA ARG A 97 -4.32 6.17 7.27
C ARG A 97 -4.20 5.91 5.77
N LEU A 98 -4.75 4.79 5.29
CA LEU A 98 -4.86 4.47 3.87
C LEU A 98 -5.55 5.59 3.06
N ASP A 99 -6.67 6.12 3.57
CA ASP A 99 -7.46 7.14 2.85
C ASP A 99 -6.67 8.44 2.67
N GLU A 100 -5.84 8.80 3.66
CA GLU A 100 -4.96 9.95 3.57
C GLU A 100 -3.85 9.77 2.54
N ILE A 101 -3.21 8.60 2.54
CA ILE A 101 -2.16 8.29 1.57
C ILE A 101 -2.77 8.30 0.16
N PHE A 102 -3.98 7.77 -0.01
CA PHE A 102 -4.70 7.83 -1.30
C PHE A 102 -4.98 9.25 -1.75
N GLN A 103 -5.45 10.12 -0.84
CA GLN A 103 -5.66 11.54 -1.15
C GLN A 103 -4.36 12.23 -1.58
N LYS A 104 -3.25 11.96 -0.88
CA LYS A 104 -1.94 12.53 -1.23
C LYS A 104 -1.41 11.99 -2.56
N VAL A 105 -1.50 10.68 -2.80
CA VAL A 105 -1.09 10.06 -4.07
C VAL A 105 -1.89 10.62 -5.24
N ALA A 106 -3.21 10.78 -5.08
CA ALA A 106 -4.06 11.38 -6.11
C ALA A 106 -3.72 12.87 -6.36
N ALA A 107 -3.48 13.65 -5.31
CA ALA A 107 -3.10 15.05 -5.43
C ALA A 107 -1.74 15.21 -6.13
N ILE A 108 -0.72 14.49 -5.66
CA ILE A 108 0.62 14.49 -6.23
C ILE A 108 0.61 13.99 -7.68
N GLY A 109 -0.17 12.94 -7.98
CA GLY A 109 -0.32 12.44 -9.35
C GLY A 109 -0.97 13.45 -10.29
N LYS A 110 -1.96 14.21 -9.81
CA LYS A 110 -2.59 15.30 -10.58
C LYS A 110 -1.64 16.48 -10.78
N GLU A 111 -0.82 16.83 -9.79
CA GLU A 111 0.22 17.85 -9.96
C GLU A 111 1.31 17.39 -10.94
N LEU A 112 1.66 16.11 -10.91
CA LEU A 112 2.65 15.51 -11.80
C LEU A 112 2.18 15.51 -13.26
N VAL A 113 0.91 15.20 -13.50
CA VAL A 113 0.33 15.13 -14.85
C VAL A 113 -1.10 15.72 -14.87
N PRO A 114 -1.27 17.05 -14.91
CA PRO A 114 -2.57 17.72 -14.73
C PRO A 114 -3.71 17.25 -15.65
N ASN A 115 -3.38 16.91 -16.89
CA ASN A 115 -4.33 16.48 -17.92
C ASN A 115 -4.09 15.04 -18.38
N GLY A 116 -3.31 14.27 -17.62
CA GLY A 116 -2.93 12.91 -18.01
C GLY A 116 -3.15 11.91 -16.90
N LYS A 117 -2.57 10.73 -17.10
CA LYS A 117 -2.68 9.60 -16.21
C LYS A 117 -1.30 9.29 -15.66
N PHE A 118 -1.24 8.88 -14.41
CA PHE A 118 0.00 8.50 -13.75
C PHE A 118 -0.07 7.05 -13.29
N ARG A 119 1.09 6.39 -13.27
CA ARG A 119 1.23 5.03 -12.74
C ARG A 119 1.43 5.08 -11.25
N VAL A 120 0.95 4.04 -10.55
CA VAL A 120 1.21 3.85 -9.13
C VAL A 120 2.09 2.63 -8.93
N SER A 121 3.17 2.82 -8.18
CA SER A 121 3.96 1.73 -7.64
C SER A 121 4.04 1.86 -6.13
N VAL A 122 4.15 0.73 -5.45
CA VAL A 122 4.32 0.69 -4.00
C VAL A 122 5.43 -0.30 -3.66
N THR A 123 6.26 0.05 -2.68
CA THR A 123 7.40 -0.77 -2.28
C THR A 123 7.64 -0.72 -0.78
N GLY A 124 8.30 -1.76 -0.27
CA GLY A 124 8.72 -1.82 1.13
C GLY A 124 9.43 -3.11 1.48
N GLN A 125 10.17 -3.07 2.60
CA GLN A 125 10.94 -4.19 3.12
C GLN A 125 10.39 -4.65 4.48
N SER A 126 10.36 -5.96 4.73
CA SER A 126 9.84 -6.55 5.97
C SER A 126 8.39 -6.11 6.25
N LEU A 127 8.12 -5.44 7.39
CA LEU A 127 6.82 -4.79 7.67
C LEU A 127 6.37 -3.89 6.51
N GLY A 128 7.30 -3.13 5.94
CA GLY A 128 7.03 -2.25 4.79
C GLY A 128 6.51 -3.04 3.60
N GLY A 129 7.00 -4.27 3.39
CA GLY A 129 6.51 -5.16 2.34
C GLY A 129 5.06 -5.59 2.58
N ALA A 130 4.70 -5.90 3.82
CA ALA A 130 3.33 -6.27 4.17
C ALA A 130 2.36 -5.08 3.98
N MET A 131 2.77 -3.88 4.40
CA MET A 131 2.00 -2.66 4.16
C MET A 131 1.88 -2.34 2.67
N ALA A 132 2.94 -2.54 1.90
CA ALA A 132 2.92 -2.37 0.44
C ALA A 132 1.90 -3.30 -0.23
N THR A 133 1.82 -4.57 0.20
CA THR A 133 0.82 -5.52 -0.32
C THR A 133 -0.62 -5.13 0.05
N ILE A 134 -0.89 -4.71 1.29
CA ILE A 134 -2.23 -4.23 1.69
C ILE A 134 -2.60 -2.99 0.89
N PHE A 135 -1.69 -2.01 0.83
CA PHE A 135 -1.90 -0.78 0.06
C PHE A 135 -2.17 -1.09 -1.42
N GLY A 136 -1.37 -1.97 -2.03
CA GLY A 136 -1.50 -2.37 -3.42
C GLY A 136 -2.86 -2.95 -3.75
N LEU A 137 -3.37 -3.88 -2.93
CA LEU A 137 -4.70 -4.45 -3.09
C LEU A 137 -5.81 -3.38 -3.06
N HIS A 138 -5.76 -2.48 -2.09
CA HIS A 138 -6.76 -1.41 -1.99
C HIS A 138 -6.61 -0.38 -3.12
N ALA A 139 -5.40 -0.11 -3.58
CA ALA A 139 -5.15 0.85 -4.65
C ALA A 139 -5.59 0.28 -6.01
N ALA A 140 -5.38 -1.01 -6.26
CA ALA A 140 -5.84 -1.70 -7.46
C ALA A 140 -7.38 -1.76 -7.53
N ALA A 141 -8.07 -1.74 -6.39
CA ALA A 141 -9.52 -1.62 -6.31
C ALA A 141 -10.04 -0.20 -6.60
N ASP A 142 -9.17 0.81 -6.62
CA ASP A 142 -9.54 2.20 -6.84
C ASP A 142 -9.23 2.63 -8.29
N ALA A 143 -10.28 2.95 -9.05
CA ALA A 143 -10.17 3.33 -10.46
C ALA A 143 -9.23 4.52 -10.70
N ARG A 144 -9.01 5.39 -9.70
CA ARG A 144 -8.09 6.54 -9.83
C ARG A 144 -6.64 6.11 -10.05
N PHE A 145 -6.25 4.94 -9.56
CA PHE A 145 -4.86 4.47 -9.59
C PHE A 145 -4.58 3.45 -10.69
N THR A 146 -5.61 2.93 -11.35
CA THR A 146 -5.49 1.93 -12.42
C THR A 146 -5.64 2.51 -13.84
N MET A 147 -5.91 3.83 -13.96
CA MET A 147 -6.13 4.47 -15.27
C MET A 147 -4.94 4.37 -16.23
N ALA A 148 -3.71 4.35 -15.71
CA ALA A 148 -2.46 4.30 -16.47
C ALA A 148 -1.84 2.88 -16.57
N GLY A 149 -2.58 1.86 -16.14
CA GLY A 149 -2.09 0.48 -16.00
C GLY A 149 -2.20 -0.03 -14.55
N PRO A 150 -1.75 -1.28 -14.29
CA PRO A 150 -1.89 -1.90 -12.98
C PRO A 150 -1.04 -1.21 -11.91
N VAL A 151 -1.50 -1.31 -10.67
CA VAL A 151 -0.71 -0.92 -9.49
C VAL A 151 0.41 -1.95 -9.29
N ARG A 152 1.66 -1.48 -9.27
CA ARG A 152 2.82 -2.39 -9.14
C ARG A 152 3.29 -2.47 -7.70
N VAL A 153 3.35 -3.68 -7.15
CA VAL A 153 3.83 -3.94 -5.79
C VAL A 153 5.22 -4.58 -5.84
N PHE A 154 6.20 -3.95 -5.21
CA PHE A 154 7.56 -4.51 -5.04
C PHE A 154 7.83 -4.72 -3.56
N SER A 155 7.66 -5.95 -3.07
CA SER A 155 7.87 -6.28 -1.65
C SER A 155 9.13 -7.12 -1.43
N PHE A 156 9.93 -6.77 -0.43
CA PHE A 156 11.21 -7.43 -0.14
C PHE A 156 11.20 -8.03 1.27
N GLY A 157 11.41 -9.35 1.39
CA GLY A 157 11.38 -10.04 2.68
C GLY A 157 10.07 -9.83 3.45
N SER A 158 8.95 -9.70 2.71
CA SER A 158 7.63 -9.48 3.30
C SER A 158 7.14 -10.74 4.01
N PRO A 159 6.54 -10.63 5.21
CA PRO A 159 5.80 -11.73 5.82
C PRO A 159 4.51 -12.03 5.03
N ARG A 160 3.88 -13.17 5.33
CA ARG A 160 2.54 -13.49 4.82
C ARG A 160 1.52 -12.49 5.41
N VAL A 161 0.72 -11.88 4.53
CA VAL A 161 -0.14 -10.75 4.89
C VAL A 161 -1.54 -11.17 5.32
N GLY A 162 -2.17 -12.08 4.58
CA GLY A 162 -3.52 -12.53 4.86
C GLY A 162 -3.77 -13.98 4.49
N ASP A 163 -5.01 -14.41 4.68
CA ASP A 163 -5.43 -15.79 4.46
C ASP A 163 -5.87 -16.03 2.99
N LYS A 164 -6.63 -17.11 2.79
CA LYS A 164 -7.15 -17.48 1.47
C LYS A 164 -8.11 -16.45 0.88
N THR A 165 -8.90 -15.73 1.68
CA THR A 165 -9.84 -14.72 1.16
C THR A 165 -9.07 -13.50 0.66
N PHE A 166 -8.07 -13.06 1.41
CA PHE A 166 -7.14 -12.01 0.96
C PHE A 166 -6.39 -12.42 -0.31
N ALA A 167 -5.89 -13.65 -0.37
CA ALA A 167 -5.17 -14.17 -1.53
C ALA A 167 -6.08 -14.31 -2.78
N ALA A 168 -7.34 -14.67 -2.60
CA ALA A 168 -8.32 -14.76 -3.69
C ALA A 168 -8.60 -13.39 -4.31
N ALA A 169 -8.87 -12.38 -3.48
CA ALA A 169 -9.07 -11.01 -3.92
C ALA A 169 -7.83 -10.45 -4.66
N HIS A 170 -6.64 -10.67 -4.11
CA HIS A 170 -5.39 -10.26 -4.74
C HIS A 170 -5.20 -10.89 -6.13
N ARG A 171 -5.43 -12.20 -6.24
CA ARG A 171 -5.30 -12.94 -7.51
C ARG A 171 -6.33 -12.49 -8.54
N HIS A 172 -7.53 -12.15 -8.11
CA HIS A 172 -8.56 -11.59 -9.00
C HIS A 172 -8.10 -10.26 -9.61
N LEU A 173 -7.60 -9.35 -8.78
CA LEU A 173 -7.06 -8.06 -9.23
C LEU A 173 -5.94 -8.26 -10.28
N GLU A 174 -4.97 -9.13 -9.97
CA GLU A 174 -3.87 -9.47 -10.89
C GLU A 174 -4.38 -10.01 -12.24
N ARG A 175 -5.33 -10.95 -12.23
CA ARG A 175 -5.91 -11.54 -13.44
C ARG A 175 -6.69 -10.53 -14.28
N THR A 176 -7.27 -9.52 -13.63
CA THR A 176 -7.99 -8.43 -14.28
C THR A 176 -7.08 -7.26 -14.71
N GLY A 177 -5.76 -7.37 -14.51
CA GLY A 177 -4.79 -6.36 -14.94
C GLY A 177 -4.83 -5.06 -14.13
N ARG A 178 -5.19 -5.14 -12.84
CA ARG A 178 -5.27 -4.01 -11.92
C ARG A 178 -4.13 -3.98 -10.91
#